data_AF-A0A094PNI0-F1
#
_entry.id   AF-A0A094PNI0-F1
#
_cell.length_a   1.000
_cell.length_b   1.000
_cell.length_c   1.000
_cell.angle_alpha   90.00
_cell.angle_beta   90.00
_cell.angle_gamma   90.00
#
_symmetry.space_group_name_H-M   'P 1'
#
loop_
_entity.id
_entity.type
_entity.pdbx_description
1 polymer ?
#
loop_
_entity_poly.entity_id
_entity_poly.type
_entity_poly.pdbx_seq_one_letter_code
_entity_poly.pdbx_strand_id
1 'polypeptide(L)'
;LKFGALGSRMIGGGFGGSAIALLKSGDFVGFGEIVTAAHVSLRDNYTVSCPELDIAVDTALKFGALGSRMIGGGFGGSAIALIKAKDSELIKSEIKSAFMKARYKSPRFFSALPSAGARVIN
;
A
#
# COMPACT_ATOMS: atom_id res chain seq x y z
N LEU A 1 1.99 -13.82 0.61
CA LEU A 1 1.58 -12.40 0.61
C LEU A 1 0.73 -12.08 -0.63
N LYS A 2 -0.37 -11.32 -0.49
CA LYS A 2 -1.08 -10.67 -1.61
C LYS A 2 -0.82 -9.15 -1.56
N PHE A 3 -0.61 -8.49 -2.69
CA PHE A 3 -0.32 -7.06 -2.75
C PHE A 3 -1.31 -6.34 -3.66
N GLY A 4 -1.93 -5.27 -3.16
CA GLY A 4 -2.89 -4.44 -3.88
C GLY A 4 -2.28 -3.10 -4.29
N ALA A 5 -2.40 -2.71 -5.56
CA ALA A 5 -2.06 -1.35 -6.02
C ALA A 5 -3.34 -0.54 -6.31
N LEU A 6 -3.45 0.67 -5.77
CA LEU A 6 -4.44 1.66 -6.21
C LEU A 6 -3.76 2.67 -7.16
N GLY A 7 -4.30 2.82 -8.37
CA GLY A 7 -3.86 3.83 -9.33
C GLY A 7 -4.73 5.08 -9.28
N SER A 8 -4.14 6.26 -9.10
CA SER A 8 -4.82 7.56 -9.20
C SER A 8 -4.08 8.50 -10.16
N ARG A 9 -4.84 9.30 -10.93
CA ARG A 9 -4.34 10.37 -11.81
C ARG A 9 -4.08 11.61 -10.91
N MET A 10 -2.88 12.20 -10.93
CA MET A 10 -2.44 13.19 -9.93
C MET A 10 -2.20 14.62 -10.48
N ILE A 11 -2.60 15.62 -9.67
CA ILE A 11 -2.19 17.05 -9.60
C ILE A 11 -2.14 17.41 -8.08
N GLY A 12 -1.13 18.18 -7.62
CA GLY A 12 -0.59 18.05 -6.25
C GLY A 12 -0.95 19.07 -5.13
N GLY A 13 -0.40 18.82 -3.92
CA GLY A 13 0.00 19.79 -2.86
C GLY A 13 -0.80 19.85 -1.52
N GLY A 14 -0.12 19.71 -0.35
CA GLY A 14 -0.43 20.39 0.94
C GLY A 14 -0.78 19.56 2.21
N PHE A 15 0.14 19.47 3.20
CA PHE A 15 0.01 18.67 4.45
C PHE A 15 -0.72 19.34 5.64
N GLY A 16 -1.62 18.60 6.30
CA GLY A 16 -2.23 18.96 7.60
C GLY A 16 -3.67 18.51 7.84
N GLY A 17 -4.32 17.86 6.87
CA GLY A 17 -5.72 17.45 6.96
C GLY A 17 -5.94 16.02 7.44
N SER A 18 -7.18 15.71 7.86
CA SER A 18 -7.60 14.31 8.01
C SER A 18 -7.45 13.54 6.69
N ALA A 19 -7.27 12.22 6.75
CA ALA A 19 -7.15 11.38 5.55
C ALA A 19 -8.29 11.62 4.52
N ILE A 20 -9.50 11.89 5.01
CA ILE A 20 -10.67 12.22 4.18
C ILE A 20 -10.48 13.58 3.50
N ALA A 21 -10.01 14.60 4.23
CA ALA A 21 -9.79 15.93 3.67
C ALA A 21 -8.73 15.89 2.55
N LEU A 22 -7.63 15.16 2.77
CA LEU A 22 -6.55 15.01 1.78
C LEU A 22 -7.03 14.28 0.51
N LEU A 23 -7.83 13.22 0.67
CA LEU A 23 -8.45 12.55 -0.48
C LEU A 23 -9.42 13.48 -1.23
N LYS A 24 -10.20 14.30 -0.51
CA LYS A 24 -11.13 15.27 -1.12
C LYS A 24 -10.42 16.40 -1.85
N SER A 25 -9.26 16.84 -1.37
CA SER A 25 -8.45 17.87 -2.03
C SER A 25 -7.55 17.32 -3.14
N GLY A 26 -7.44 16.00 -3.29
CA GLY A 26 -6.54 15.37 -4.26
C GLY A 26 -5.08 15.32 -3.82
N ASP A 27 -4.78 15.59 -2.55
CA ASP A 27 -3.41 15.47 -2.01
C ASP A 27 -3.08 14.01 -1.67
N PHE A 28 -2.69 13.27 -2.70
CA PHE A 28 -2.29 11.87 -2.59
C PHE A 28 -0.92 11.66 -1.94
N VAL A 29 -0.04 12.68 -1.95
CA VAL A 29 1.23 12.64 -1.20
C VAL A 29 0.91 12.74 0.28
N GLY A 30 0.12 13.76 0.64
CA GLY A 30 -0.61 13.91 1.90
C GLY A 30 -1.10 12.60 2.49
N PHE A 31 -2.03 12.00 1.76
CA PHE A 31 -2.68 10.77 2.17
C PHE A 31 -1.69 9.58 2.25
N GLY A 32 -0.71 9.51 1.36
CA GLY A 32 0.32 8.47 1.36
C GLY A 32 1.17 8.44 2.63
N GLU A 33 1.55 9.60 3.15
CA GLU A 33 2.27 9.69 4.42
C GLU A 33 1.43 9.20 5.61
N ILE A 34 0.13 9.53 5.67
CA ILE A 34 -0.78 8.99 6.70
C ILE A 34 -0.86 7.45 6.61
N VAL A 35 -0.98 6.92 5.39
CA VAL A 35 -1.03 5.47 5.15
C VAL A 35 0.23 4.78 5.70
N THR A 36 1.41 5.32 5.40
CA THR A 36 2.70 4.81 5.85
C THR A 36 2.90 4.96 7.35
N ALA A 37 2.58 6.12 7.94
CA ALA A 37 2.67 6.33 9.39
C ALA A 37 1.81 5.31 10.15
N ALA A 38 0.64 4.99 9.60
CA ALA A 38 -0.23 3.99 10.19
C ALA A 38 0.27 2.55 9.99
N HIS A 39 1.19 2.26 9.06
CA HIS A 39 1.93 0.99 9.03
C HIS A 39 2.99 0.93 10.12
N VAL A 40 3.77 2.01 10.28
CA VAL A 40 4.79 2.14 11.33
C VAL A 40 4.16 1.89 12.70
N SER A 41 3.01 2.50 12.99
CA SER A 41 2.29 2.22 14.25
C SER A 41 1.82 0.76 14.38
N LEU A 42 1.43 0.09 13.29
CA LEU A 42 1.04 -1.32 13.36
C LEU A 42 2.23 -2.25 13.61
N ARG A 43 3.40 -1.91 13.05
CA ARG A 43 4.65 -2.64 13.24
C ARG A 43 5.22 -2.41 14.63
N ASP A 44 5.31 -1.16 15.06
CA ASP A 44 6.10 -0.79 16.24
C ASP A 44 5.26 -0.73 17.51
N ASN A 45 4.04 -0.18 17.45
CA ASN A 45 3.19 0.00 18.65
C ASN A 45 2.26 -1.21 18.88
N TYR A 46 1.65 -1.72 17.81
CA TYR A 46 0.75 -2.89 17.90
C TYR A 46 1.46 -4.21 17.67
N THR A 47 2.67 -4.21 17.10
CA THR A 47 3.49 -5.42 16.88
C THR A 47 2.78 -6.53 16.09
N VAL A 48 1.90 -6.14 15.15
CA VAL A 48 1.11 -7.09 14.34
C VAL A 48 1.63 -7.27 12.92
N SER A 49 2.74 -6.61 12.55
CA SER A 49 3.36 -6.82 11.24
C SER A 49 4.17 -8.13 11.18
N CYS A 50 4.83 -8.38 10.06
CA CYS A 50 5.81 -9.44 9.91
C CYS A 50 6.89 -9.03 8.88
N PRO A 51 8.06 -9.68 8.89
CA PRO A 51 9.16 -9.34 7.97
C PRO A 51 8.77 -9.31 6.49
N GLU A 52 7.88 -10.21 6.05
CA GLU A 52 7.38 -10.21 4.67
C GLU A 52 6.54 -8.97 4.35
N LEU A 53 5.70 -8.53 5.27
CA LEU A 53 4.89 -7.32 5.09
C LEU A 53 5.78 -6.08 5.07
N ASP A 54 6.74 -6.01 6.00
CA ASP A 54 7.66 -4.87 6.12
C ASP A 54 8.51 -4.74 4.86
N ILE A 55 9.07 -5.83 4.34
CA ILE A 55 9.82 -5.82 3.08
C ILE A 55 8.95 -5.39 1.90
N ALA A 56 7.69 -5.82 1.83
CA ALA A 56 6.78 -5.39 0.76
C ALA A 56 6.49 -3.88 0.84
N VAL A 57 6.26 -3.37 2.05
CA VAL A 57 5.98 -1.95 2.29
C VAL A 57 7.20 -1.10 1.98
N ASP A 58 8.35 -1.41 2.57
CA ASP A 58 9.59 -0.66 2.42
C ASP A 58 10.07 -0.66 0.97
N THR A 59 9.95 -1.81 0.27
CA THR A 59 10.32 -1.88 -1.14
C THR A 59 9.39 -1.03 -2.00
N ALA A 60 8.06 -1.07 -1.75
CA ALA A 60 7.13 -0.22 -2.49
C ALA A 60 7.47 1.27 -2.34
N LEU A 61 7.73 1.72 -1.10
CA LEU A 61 8.11 3.11 -0.80
C LEU A 61 9.42 3.50 -1.47
N LYS A 62 10.45 2.64 -1.37
CA LYS A 62 11.76 2.86 -2.00
C LYS A 62 11.68 3.08 -3.52
N PHE A 63 10.74 2.42 -4.19
CA PHE A 63 10.57 2.49 -5.64
C PHE A 63 9.43 3.41 -6.10
N GLY A 64 8.97 4.32 -5.23
CA GLY A 64 8.12 5.44 -5.62
C GLY A 64 6.64 5.33 -5.28
N ALA A 65 6.24 4.39 -4.40
CA ALA A 65 4.93 4.47 -3.77
C ALA A 65 4.82 5.74 -2.91
N LEU A 66 3.68 6.42 -3.01
CA LEU A 66 3.37 7.59 -2.19
C LEU A 66 3.08 7.21 -0.75
N GLY A 67 2.56 5.99 -0.55
CA GLY A 67 2.29 5.41 0.75
C GLY A 67 2.05 3.92 0.64
N SER A 68 2.37 3.17 1.68
CA SER A 68 2.19 1.73 1.68
C SER A 68 1.98 1.21 3.10
N ARG A 69 1.15 0.17 3.25
CA ARG A 69 0.86 -0.45 4.54
C ARG A 69 0.36 -1.87 4.43
N MET A 70 0.49 -2.62 5.51
CA MET A 70 -0.26 -3.85 5.71
C MET A 70 -1.78 -3.60 5.82
N ILE A 71 -2.57 -4.61 5.44
CA ILE A 71 -4.04 -4.63 5.58
C ILE A 71 -4.51 -5.98 6.13
N GLY A 72 -5.62 -5.97 6.86
CA GLY A 72 -6.14 -7.12 7.60
C GLY A 72 -5.56 -7.22 9.02
N GLY A 73 -5.67 -8.39 9.64
CA GLY A 73 -5.30 -8.61 11.05
C GLY A 73 -3.80 -8.68 11.35
N GLY A 74 -2.95 -8.86 10.33
CA GLY A 74 -1.50 -8.98 10.50
C GLY A 74 -0.95 -10.40 10.50
N PHE A 75 0.32 -10.52 10.92
CA PHE A 75 1.09 -11.77 10.96
C PHE A 75 1.13 -12.51 9.60
N GLY A 76 1.22 -11.72 8.53
CA GLY A 76 1.15 -12.16 7.14
C GLY A 76 -0.03 -11.55 6.39
N GLY A 77 -0.51 -12.24 5.35
CA GLY A 77 -1.66 -11.76 4.58
C GLY A 77 -1.30 -10.82 3.44
N SER A 78 -1.66 -9.54 3.55
CA SER A 78 -1.61 -8.60 2.42
C SER A 78 -1.12 -7.19 2.78
N ALA A 79 -0.53 -6.51 1.80
CA ALA A 79 -0.19 -5.09 1.87
C ALA A 79 -0.82 -4.33 0.69
N ILE A 80 -1.01 -3.03 0.85
CA ILE A 80 -1.44 -2.11 -0.20
C ILE A 80 -0.41 -1.01 -0.39
N ALA A 81 -0.24 -0.56 -1.63
CA ALA A 81 0.51 0.65 -1.93
C ALA A 81 -0.28 1.59 -2.83
N LEU A 82 -0.19 2.88 -2.51
CA LEU A 82 -0.62 3.97 -3.36
C LEU A 82 0.51 4.33 -4.31
N ILE A 83 0.30 4.13 -5.61
CA ILE A 83 1.34 4.28 -6.62
C ILE A 83 0.83 5.10 -7.80
N LYS A 84 1.75 5.70 -8.54
CA LYS A 84 1.42 6.18 -9.90
C LYS A 84 1.25 4.96 -10.80
N ALA A 85 0.20 4.95 -11.62
CA ALA A 85 -0.12 3.80 -12.47
C ALA A 85 1.05 3.35 -13.36
N LYS A 86 1.83 4.30 -13.89
CA LYS A 86 3.02 4.03 -14.71
C LYS A 86 4.15 3.28 -13.99
N ASP A 87 4.20 3.37 -12.65
CA ASP A 87 5.26 2.78 -11.83
C ASP A 87 4.89 1.36 -11.34
N SER A 88 3.68 0.87 -11.69
CA SER A 88 3.14 -0.43 -11.26
C SER A 88 4.06 -1.61 -11.53
N GLU A 89 4.51 -1.78 -12.77
CA GLU A 89 5.30 -2.97 -13.14
C GLU A 89 6.71 -2.94 -12.53
N LEU A 90 7.31 -1.75 -12.45
CA LEU A 90 8.59 -1.55 -11.74
C LEU A 90 8.46 -1.98 -10.28
N ILE A 91 7.48 -1.43 -9.55
CA ILE A 91 7.29 -1.71 -8.13
C ILE A 91 6.99 -3.20 -7.89
N LYS A 92 6.15 -3.84 -8.72
CA LYS A 92 5.89 -5.29 -8.61
C LYS A 92 7.16 -6.12 -8.82
N SER A 93 7.95 -5.77 -9.82
CA SER A 93 9.22 -6.45 -10.11
C SER A 93 10.20 -6.35 -8.93
N GLU A 94 10.33 -5.15 -8.36
CA GLU A 94 11.25 -4.90 -7.25
C GLU A 94 10.81 -5.59 -5.96
N ILE A 95 9.50 -5.59 -5.65
CA ILE A 95 8.97 -6.37 -4.51
C ILE A 95 9.25 -7.86 -4.72
N LYS A 96 9.05 -8.39 -5.94
CA LYS A 96 9.36 -9.80 -6.23
C LYS A 96 10.85 -10.11 -6.05
N SER A 97 11.72 -9.21 -6.51
CA SER A 97 13.17 -9.31 -6.35
C SER A 97 13.59 -9.30 -4.87
N ALA A 98 13.03 -8.39 -4.07
CA ALA A 98 13.27 -8.31 -2.63
C ALA A 98 12.83 -9.58 -1.90
N PHE A 99 11.65 -10.11 -2.24
CA PHE A 99 11.15 -11.37 -1.69
C PHE A 99 12.05 -12.56 -2.01
N MET A 100 12.55 -12.65 -3.26
CA MET A 100 13.48 -13.71 -3.63
C MET A 100 14.81 -13.60 -2.86
N LYS A 101 15.36 -12.39 -2.73
CA LYS A 101 16.60 -12.16 -1.96
C LYS A 101 16.45 -12.54 -0.49
N ALA A 102 15.28 -12.27 0.10
CA ALA A 102 14.94 -12.67 1.46
C ALA A 102 14.50 -14.15 1.60
N ARG A 103 14.50 -14.91 0.50
CA ARG A 103 14.06 -16.33 0.43
C ARG A 103 12.61 -16.57 0.87
N TYR A 104 11.74 -15.58 0.70
CA TYR A 104 10.32 -15.72 0.94
C TYR A 104 9.58 -16.30 -0.27
N LYS A 105 8.39 -16.86 -0.01
CA LYS A 105 7.48 -17.29 -1.08
C LYS A 105 7.09 -16.10 -1.94
N SER A 106 7.17 -16.26 -3.26
CA SER A 106 6.82 -15.20 -4.22
C SER A 106 5.45 -14.57 -3.91
N PRO A 107 5.35 -13.24 -3.89
CA PRO A 107 4.08 -12.55 -3.65
C PRO A 107 3.15 -12.69 -4.86
N ARG A 108 1.86 -12.48 -4.63
CA ARG A 108 0.85 -12.33 -5.69
C ARG A 108 0.37 -10.88 -5.73
N PHE A 109 0.11 -10.35 -6.93
CA PHE A 109 -0.29 -8.96 -7.12
C PHE A 109 -1.72 -8.87 -7.66
N PHE A 110 -2.47 -7.89 -7.18
CA PHE A 110 -3.83 -7.59 -7.61
C PHE A 110 -3.98 -6.07 -7.80
N SER A 111 -4.76 -5.66 -8.79
CA SER A 111 -5.30 -4.30 -8.85
C SER A 111 -6.69 -4.34 -8.22
N ALA A 112 -6.98 -3.42 -7.31
CA ALA A 112 -8.29 -3.32 -6.68
C ALA A 112 -8.82 -1.91 -6.84
N LEU A 113 -10.01 -1.79 -7.41
CA LEU A 113 -10.78 -0.55 -7.45
C LEU A 113 -11.84 -0.59 -6.34
N PRO A 114 -12.13 0.54 -5.67
CA PRO A 114 -13.28 0.64 -4.79
C PRO A 114 -14.56 0.23 -5.53
N SER A 115 -15.37 -0.62 -4.91
CA SER A 115 -16.58 -1.17 -5.52
C SER A 115 -17.75 -1.18 -4.53
N ALA A 116 -18.97 -1.37 -5.05
CA ALA A 116 -20.17 -1.45 -4.24
C ALA A 116 -20.11 -2.66 -3.28
N GLY A 117 -20.76 -2.50 -2.11
CA GLY A 117 -20.99 -3.59 -1.17
C GLY A 117 -21.96 -4.65 -1.71
N ALA A 118 -22.16 -5.72 -0.93
CA ALA A 118 -23.09 -6.78 -1.27
C ALA A 118 -24.52 -6.24 -1.46
N ARG A 119 -25.22 -6.75 -2.49
CA ARG A 119 -26.63 -6.45 -2.75
C ARG A 119 -27.32 -7.69 -3.30
N VAL A 120 -28.64 -7.75 -3.10
CA VAL A 120 -29.48 -8.79 -3.73
C VAL A 120 -29.53 -8.53 -5.24
N ILE A 121 -29.38 -9.58 -6.03
CA ILE A 121 -29.61 -9.56 -7.48
C ILE A 121 -30.93 -10.28 -7.71
N ASN A 122 -31.95 -9.51 -8.11
CA ASN A 122 -33.24 -10.01 -8.53
C ASN A 122 -33.24 -10.26 -10.04
#